data_AF-A0A925D489-F1
#
_entry.id   AF-A0A925D489-F1
#
_cell.length_a   1.000
_cell.length_b   1.000
_cell.length_c   1.000
_cell.angle_alpha   90.00
_cell.angle_beta   90.00
_cell.angle_gamma   90.00
#
_symmetry.space_group_name_H-M   'P 1'
#
loop_
_entity.id
_entity.type
_entity.pdbx_description
1 polymer ?
#
loop_
_entity_poly.entity_id
_entity_poly.type
_entity_poly.pdbx_seq_one_letter_code
_entity_poly.pdbx_strand_id
1 'polypeptide(L)'
;MSIIATQYVFLARDPGSSYKQLAIKGRGIPARILYGRFMSEEDPMTPEEIAIDYDLPLAAVREAIAYCQSNPPEIDEDFRREEALAEPQGMNEPGYKFNPTPKRISPQEIARINRS
;
A
#
# COMPACT_ATOMS: atom_id res chain seq x y z
N MET A 1 10.99 11.44 17.94
CA MET A 1 9.52 11.27 18.01
C MET A 1 8.92 12.12 16.89
N SER A 2 8.53 11.52 15.77
CA SER A 2 8.03 12.27 14.61
C SER A 2 6.51 12.38 14.65
N ILE A 3 6.05 13.62 14.59
CA ILE A 3 4.72 14.20 14.80
C ILE A 3 3.65 13.89 13.72
N ILE A 4 3.64 12.69 13.11
CA ILE A 4 2.78 12.41 11.94
C ILE A 4 1.28 12.31 12.30
N ALA A 5 0.90 12.34 13.58
CA ALA A 5 -0.46 12.03 14.02
C ALA A 5 -1.54 13.11 13.76
N THR A 6 -1.23 14.29 13.21
CA THR A 6 -2.20 15.41 13.13
C THR A 6 -2.55 15.94 11.74
N GLN A 7 -1.97 15.43 10.63
CA GLN A 7 -2.25 16.01 9.31
C GLN A 7 -3.48 15.41 8.60
N TYR A 8 -3.81 14.13 8.84
CA TYR A 8 -4.82 13.42 8.06
C TYR A 8 -6.11 13.13 8.85
N VAL A 9 -7.24 13.55 8.29
CA VAL A 9 -8.57 13.46 8.92
C VAL A 9 -9.16 12.06 8.74
N PHE A 10 -8.96 11.43 7.59
CA PHE A 10 -9.51 10.14 7.20
C PHE A 10 -8.48 9.02 7.13
N LEU A 11 -7.18 9.35 7.08
CA LEU A 11 -6.11 8.36 7.02
C LEU A 11 -5.45 8.09 8.38
N ALA A 12 -5.15 6.82 8.65
CA ALA A 12 -4.39 6.40 9.82
C ALA A 12 -3.58 5.13 9.55
N ARG A 13 -2.68 4.83 10.47
CA ARG A 13 -2.00 3.53 10.55
C ARG A 13 -3.05 2.44 10.79
N ASP A 14 -3.04 1.39 9.97
CA ASP A 14 -3.82 0.18 10.24
C ASP A 14 -3.01 -0.78 11.14
N PRO A 15 -3.45 -1.04 12.40
CA PRO A 15 -2.74 -1.94 13.30
C PRO A 15 -2.75 -3.40 12.84
N GLY A 16 -3.68 -3.79 11.96
CA GLY A 16 -3.73 -5.12 11.35
C GLY A 16 -2.79 -5.28 10.16
N SER A 17 -2.23 -4.18 9.65
CA SER A 17 -1.37 -4.17 8.47
C SER A 17 0.11 -4.07 8.83
N SER A 18 0.92 -4.91 8.19
CA SER A 18 2.37 -4.80 8.27
C SER A 18 2.93 -3.60 7.49
N TYR A 19 2.18 -3.07 6.51
CA TYR A 19 2.60 -1.98 5.61
C TYR A 19 2.49 -0.63 6.26
N LYS A 20 3.56 0.20 6.29
CA LYS A 20 3.72 1.53 6.88
C LYS A 20 2.81 2.63 6.30
N GLN A 21 2.40 2.50 5.05
CA GLN A 21 1.46 3.41 4.41
C GLN A 21 0.16 3.59 5.20
N LEU A 22 -0.47 4.75 5.06
CA LEU A 22 -1.75 5.03 5.71
C LEU A 22 -2.92 4.39 4.97
N ALA A 23 -3.96 4.04 5.73
CA ALA A 23 -5.20 3.46 5.26
C ALA A 23 -6.40 4.28 5.74
N ILE A 24 -7.55 4.10 5.10
CA ILE A 24 -8.81 4.69 5.52
C ILE A 24 -9.16 4.20 6.93
N LYS A 25 -9.32 5.14 7.87
CA LYS A 25 -9.65 4.89 9.27
C LYS A 25 -10.87 3.96 9.38
N GLY A 26 -10.71 2.87 10.12
CA GLY A 26 -11.80 1.91 10.40
C GLY A 26 -12.23 1.05 9.21
N ARG A 27 -11.61 1.18 8.03
CA ARG A 27 -11.91 0.35 6.85
C ARG A 27 -10.74 -0.56 6.46
N GLY A 28 -9.50 -0.22 6.83
CA GLY A 28 -8.31 -1.00 6.46
C GLY A 28 -7.96 -0.96 4.97
N ILE A 29 -8.57 -0.03 4.21
CA ILE A 29 -8.31 0.15 2.78
C ILE A 29 -7.05 1.03 2.63
N PRO A 30 -5.93 0.52 2.09
CA PRO A 30 -4.72 1.33 1.92
C PRO A 30 -4.95 2.48 0.94
N ALA A 31 -4.42 3.67 1.24
CA ALA A 31 -4.58 4.84 0.38
C ALA A 31 -4.09 4.59 -1.06
N ARG A 32 -3.05 3.78 -1.20
CA ARG A 32 -2.46 3.41 -2.49
C ARG A 32 -3.40 2.59 -3.38
N ILE A 33 -4.34 1.84 -2.81
CA ILE A 33 -5.38 1.13 -3.60
C ILE A 33 -6.28 2.14 -4.30
N LEU A 34 -6.73 3.18 -3.57
CA LEU A 34 -7.57 4.24 -4.15
C LEU A 34 -6.79 5.05 -5.19
N TYR A 35 -5.52 5.34 -4.90
CA TYR A 35 -4.63 6.01 -5.86
C TYR A 35 -4.41 5.20 -7.14
N GLY A 36 -4.28 3.87 -7.03
CA GLY A 36 -4.14 2.98 -8.19
C GLY A 36 -5.39 2.95 -9.08
N ARG A 37 -6.60 3.05 -8.49
CA ARG A 37 -7.85 3.21 -9.27
C ARG A 37 -7.90 4.55 -10.01
N PHE A 38 -7.44 5.60 -9.37
CA PHE A 38 -7.38 6.94 -9.96
C PHE A 38 -6.35 7.05 -11.09
N MET A 39 -5.23 6.34 -10.99
CA MET A 39 -4.12 6.36 -11.95
C MET A 39 -4.13 5.20 -12.95
N SER A 40 -5.18 4.38 -12.98
CA SER A 40 -5.25 3.23 -13.89
C SER A 40 -5.22 3.69 -15.35
N GLU A 41 -4.34 3.10 -16.16
CA GLU A 41 -4.25 3.42 -17.60
C GLU A 41 -5.40 2.80 -18.40
N GLU A 42 -5.94 1.67 -17.96
CA GLU A 42 -6.99 0.94 -18.67
C GLU A 42 -8.39 1.47 -18.33
N ASP A 43 -8.63 1.76 -17.05
CA ASP A 43 -9.94 2.21 -16.54
C ASP A 43 -9.76 3.23 -15.40
N PRO A 44 -9.37 4.48 -15.71
CA PRO A 44 -9.18 5.52 -14.70
C PRO A 44 -10.53 5.91 -14.09
N MET A 45 -10.65 5.77 -12.77
CA MET A 45 -11.85 6.20 -12.04
C MET A 45 -11.67 7.59 -11.46
N THR A 46 -12.71 8.42 -11.50
CA THR A 46 -12.74 9.71 -10.80
C THR A 46 -12.82 9.51 -9.28
N PRO A 47 -12.39 10.49 -8.47
CA PRO A 47 -12.54 10.42 -7.01
C PRO A 47 -14.00 10.19 -6.56
N GLU A 48 -14.97 10.74 -7.29
CA GLU A 48 -16.40 10.56 -7.08
C GLU A 48 -16.85 9.12 -7.33
N GLU A 49 -16.41 8.50 -8.43
CA GLU A 49 -16.71 7.10 -8.73
C GLU A 49 -16.07 6.15 -7.72
N ILE A 50 -14.82 6.41 -7.33
CA ILE A 50 -14.13 5.62 -6.29
C ILE A 50 -14.88 5.74 -4.96
N ALA A 51 -15.39 6.93 -4.61
CA ALA A 51 -16.16 7.13 -3.39
C ALA A 51 -17.45 6.31 -3.39
N ILE A 52 -18.13 6.21 -4.53
CA ILE A 52 -19.34 5.40 -4.69
C ILE A 52 -18.99 3.90 -4.63
N ASP A 53 -17.99 3.46 -5.38
CA ASP A 53 -17.60 2.04 -5.48
C ASP A 53 -17.14 1.45 -4.14
N TYR A 54 -16.38 2.21 -3.36
CA TYR A 54 -15.85 1.77 -2.06
C TYR A 54 -16.75 2.14 -0.87
N ASP A 55 -17.90 2.81 -1.11
CA ASP A 55 -18.77 3.36 -0.06
C ASP A 55 -17.99 4.22 0.94
N LEU A 56 -17.28 5.23 0.42
CA LEU A 56 -16.42 6.13 1.20
C LEU A 56 -16.87 7.59 1.07
N PRO A 57 -16.64 8.42 2.10
CA PRO A 57 -16.77 9.87 1.94
C PRO A 57 -15.81 10.36 0.83
N LEU A 58 -16.31 11.20 -0.09
CA LEU A 58 -15.48 11.79 -1.15
C LEU A 58 -14.23 12.51 -0.61
N ALA A 59 -14.37 13.18 0.54
CA ALA A 59 -13.24 13.83 1.21
C ALA A 59 -12.14 12.84 1.62
N ALA A 60 -12.50 11.61 2.01
CA ALA A 60 -11.55 10.57 2.37
C ALA A 60 -10.78 10.06 1.15
N VAL A 61 -11.46 9.89 0.02
CA VAL A 61 -10.84 9.49 -1.26
C VAL A 61 -9.87 10.56 -1.75
N ARG A 62 -10.29 11.83 -1.73
CA ARG A 62 -9.42 12.96 -2.12
C ARG A 62 -8.20 13.09 -1.21
N GLU A 63 -8.36 12.90 0.10
CA GLU A 63 -7.25 12.90 1.04
C GLU A 63 -6.28 11.74 0.75
N ALA A 64 -6.78 10.54 0.46
CA ALA A 64 -5.96 9.39 0.07
C ALA A 64 -5.14 9.64 -1.22
N ILE A 65 -5.78 10.22 -2.24
CA ILE A 65 -5.12 10.58 -3.50
C ILE A 65 -4.02 11.63 -3.24
N ALA A 66 -4.34 12.70 -2.51
CA ALA A 66 -3.39 13.76 -2.19
C ALA A 66 -2.20 13.24 -1.36
N TYR A 67 -2.47 12.35 -0.40
CA TYR A 67 -1.45 11.66 0.36
C TYR A 67 -0.50 10.90 -0.57
N CYS A 68 -1.00 10.06 -1.47
CA CYS A 68 -0.14 9.32 -2.40
C CYS A 68 0.62 10.23 -3.37
N GLN A 69 0.00 11.31 -3.86
CA GLN A 69 0.65 12.29 -4.75
C GLN A 69 1.81 13.04 -4.08
N SER A 70 1.79 13.19 -2.75
CA SER A 70 2.91 13.79 -2.00
C SER A 70 4.16 12.92 -1.92
N ASN A 71 4.11 11.71 -2.48
CA ASN A 71 5.14 10.68 -2.42
C ASN A 71 5.71 10.48 -1.00
N PRO A 72 4.87 10.04 -0.05
CA PRO A 72 5.26 9.92 1.34
C PRO A 72 6.29 8.79 1.50
N PRO A 73 7.34 9.00 2.32
CA PRO A 73 8.46 8.08 2.41
C PRO A 73 8.05 6.68 2.88
N GLU A 74 6.98 6.55 3.67
CA GLU A 74 6.49 5.24 4.10
C GLU A 74 5.99 4.34 2.95
N ILE A 75 5.53 4.91 1.83
CA ILE A 75 5.14 4.12 0.66
C ILE A 75 6.40 3.52 0.02
N ASP A 76 7.46 4.29 -0.16
CA ASP A 76 8.76 3.81 -0.64
C ASP A 76 9.36 2.73 0.26
N GLU A 77 9.24 2.88 1.59
CA GLU A 77 9.69 1.86 2.54
C GLU A 77 8.90 0.56 2.41
N ASP A 78 7.58 0.65 2.21
CA ASP A 78 6.73 -0.51 1.96
C ASP A 78 7.15 -1.26 0.70
N PHE A 79 7.34 -0.53 -0.40
CA PHE A 79 7.83 -1.12 -1.66
C PHE A 79 9.17 -1.84 -1.49
N ARG A 80 10.13 -1.19 -0.82
CA ARG A 80 11.46 -1.78 -0.61
C ARG A 80 11.40 -3.05 0.21
N ARG A 81 10.49 -3.11 1.19
CA ARG A 81 10.24 -4.29 1.99
C ARG A 81 9.57 -5.40 1.17
N GLU A 82 8.59 -5.07 0.34
CA GLU A 82 7.96 -6.04 -0.56
C GLU A 82 8.99 -6.64 -1.52
N GLU A 83 9.84 -5.81 -2.11
CA GLU A 83 10.92 -6.24 -2.99
C GLU A 83 11.89 -7.19 -2.25
N ALA A 84 12.35 -6.81 -1.06
CA ALA A 84 13.23 -7.66 -0.24
C ALA A 84 12.60 -8.99 0.18
N LEU A 85 11.26 -9.07 0.27
CA LEU A 85 10.53 -10.33 0.48
C LEU A 85 10.34 -11.12 -0.82
N ALA A 86 10.15 -10.46 -1.95
CA ALA A 86 9.91 -11.07 -3.25
C ALA A 86 11.18 -11.68 -3.86
N GLU A 87 12.33 -11.03 -3.67
CA GLU A 87 13.65 -11.48 -4.15
C GLU A 87 14.01 -12.91 -3.71
N PRO A 88 14.05 -13.27 -2.42
CA PRO A 88 14.42 -14.62 -1.98
C PRO A 88 13.38 -15.68 -2.37
N GLN A 89 12.13 -15.26 -2.62
CA GLN A 89 11.06 -16.14 -3.07
C GLN A 89 11.11 -16.40 -4.59
N GLY A 90 11.97 -15.70 -5.35
CA GLY A 90 12.02 -15.81 -6.81
C GLY A 90 10.82 -15.19 -7.52
N MET A 91 10.03 -14.37 -6.81
CA MET A 91 8.81 -13.76 -7.35
C MET A 91 9.10 -12.66 -8.38
N ASN A 92 10.32 -12.11 -8.38
CA ASN A 92 10.81 -11.14 -9.36
C ASN A 92 11.39 -11.79 -10.64
N GLU A 93 11.43 -13.13 -10.73
CA GLU A 93 11.98 -13.82 -11.90
C GLU A 93 11.00 -13.75 -13.10
N PRO A 94 11.45 -13.49 -14.35
CA PRO A 94 10.58 -13.36 -15.52
C PRO A 94 9.67 -14.57 -15.77
N GLY A 95 10.13 -15.76 -15.37
CA GLY A 95 9.38 -17.02 -15.48
C GLY A 95 8.25 -17.16 -14.45
N TYR A 96 8.24 -16.38 -13.37
CA TYR A 96 7.24 -16.48 -12.30
C TYR A 96 5.81 -16.23 -12.80
N LYS A 97 5.63 -15.28 -13.72
CA LYS A 97 4.32 -14.96 -14.32
C LYS A 97 3.72 -16.15 -15.10
N PHE A 98 4.56 -17.02 -15.64
CA PHE A 98 4.13 -18.16 -16.47
C PHE A 98 4.14 -19.48 -15.69
N ASN A 99 4.98 -19.61 -14.67
CA ASN A 99 5.08 -20.79 -13.82
C ASN A 99 5.45 -20.40 -12.37
N PRO A 100 4.46 -20.03 -11.53
CA PRO A 100 4.72 -19.50 -10.20
C PRO A 100 5.16 -20.62 -9.25
N THR A 101 6.46 -20.70 -8.98
CA THR A 101 7.03 -21.59 -7.97
C THR A 101 7.80 -20.79 -6.91
N PRO A 102 7.11 -20.07 -6.00
CA PRO A 102 7.79 -19.27 -5.00
C PRO A 102 8.59 -20.16 -4.04
N LYS A 103 9.86 -19.79 -3.80
CA LYS A 103 10.70 -20.46 -2.82
C LYS A 103 10.18 -20.16 -1.42
N ARG A 104 10.11 -21.17 -0.55
CA ARG A 104 9.73 -20.96 0.86
C ARG A 104 10.89 -20.32 1.62
N ILE A 105 10.64 -19.15 2.20
CA ILE A 105 11.56 -18.47 3.12
C ILE A 105 11.23 -18.79 4.57
N SER A 106 12.25 -18.83 5.44
CA SER A 106 12.05 -19.17 6.85
C SER A 106 11.46 -17.99 7.63
N PRO A 107 10.73 -18.24 8.74
CA PRO A 107 10.25 -17.17 9.62
C PRO A 107 11.36 -16.26 10.18
N GLN A 108 12.58 -16.80 10.35
CA GLN A 108 13.74 -16.02 10.81
C GLN A 108 14.23 -15.05 9.73
N GLU A 109 14.20 -15.48 8.46
CA GLU A 109 14.55 -14.65 7.31
C GLU A 109 13.55 -13.49 7.15
N ILE A 110 12.25 -13.80 7.24
CA ILE A 110 11.17 -12.80 7.23
C ILE A 110 11.36 -11.79 8.38
N ALA A 111 11.66 -12.27 9.59
CA ALA A 111 11.89 -11.40 10.74
C ALA A 111 13.12 -10.50 10.57
N ARG A 112 14.16 -10.96 9.87
CA ARG A 112 15.34 -10.15 9.53
C ARG A 112 14.97 -9.04 8.55
N ILE A 113 14.25 -9.36 7.48
CA ILE A 113 13.78 -8.41 6.46
C ILE A 113 12.85 -7.35 7.08
N ASN A 114 12.00 -7.75 8.03
CA ASN A 114 11.08 -6.84 8.70
C ASN A 114 11.76 -5.90 9.72
N ARG A 115 13.02 -6.15 10.09
CA ARG A 115 13.79 -5.35 11.07
C ARG A 115 14.81 -4.40 10.43
N SER A 116 15.18 -4.64 9.18
CA SER A 116 16.05 -3.79 8.34
C SER A 116 15.30 -2.59 7.78
#